data_AF-D7G2D0-F1
#
_entry.id   AF-D7G2D0-F1
#
_cell.length_a   1.000
_cell.length_b   1.000
_cell.length_c   1.000
_cell.angle_alpha   90.00
_cell.angle_beta   90.00
_cell.angle_gamma   90.00
#
_symmetry.space_group_name_H-M   'P 1'
#
loop_
_entity.id
_entity.type
_entity.pdbx_description
1 polymer ?
#
loop_
_entity_poly.entity_id
_entity_poly.type
_entity_poly.pdbx_seq_one_letter_code
_entity_poly.pdbx_strand_id
1 'polypeptide(L)'
;MKAVWETWAVAIYCFFFVAPFLHVVYDALEKWIPADKSQANAIAQVTIDSLVVETFLGLTFIVMVGFLEGETWEEDIVPTIKSDYLTLVVWLMVTNMVMGPAQVYLFVHFPLKWRVLIADGKGLLWNFIACFIVE
;
A
#
# COMPACT_ATOMS: atom_id res chain seq x y z
N MET A 1 -3.02 12.74 23.60
CA MET A 1 -3.68 13.49 22.51
C MET A 1 -2.92 13.35 21.20
N LYS A 2 -1.59 13.48 21.17
CA LYS A 2 -0.76 13.30 19.95
C LYS A 2 -1.01 11.97 19.23
N ALA A 3 -0.92 10.83 19.92
CA ALA A 3 -1.18 9.51 19.34
C ALA A 3 -2.58 9.34 18.73
N VAL A 4 -3.60 10.03 19.29
CA VAL A 4 -4.96 10.01 18.73
C VAL A 4 -4.99 10.77 17.41
N TRP A 5 -4.27 11.89 17.32
CA TRP A 5 -4.16 12.67 16.08
C TRP A 5 -3.38 11.94 14.99
N GLU A 6 -2.25 11.33 15.31
CA GLU A 6 -1.46 10.49 14.39
C GLU A 6 -2.33 9.37 13.79
N THR A 7 -3.16 8.73 14.62
CA THR A 7 -4.15 7.74 14.15
C THR A 7 -5.17 8.34 13.17
N TRP A 8 -5.67 9.55 13.44
CA TRP A 8 -6.61 10.24 12.55
C TRP A 8 -5.95 10.68 11.24
N ALA A 9 -4.69 11.14 11.27
CA ALA A 9 -3.93 11.51 10.08
C ALA A 9 -3.82 10.31 9.11
N VAL A 10 -3.45 9.15 9.63
CA VAL A 10 -3.42 7.89 8.86
C VAL A 10 -4.81 7.54 8.32
N ALA A 11 -5.85 7.62 9.15
CA ALA A 11 -7.22 7.32 8.72
C ALA A 11 -7.71 8.24 7.58
N ILE A 12 -7.41 9.55 7.67
CA ILE A 12 -7.73 10.54 6.64
C ILE A 12 -6.99 10.20 5.34
N TYR A 13 -5.69 9.92 5.42
CA TYR A 13 -4.88 9.52 4.27
C TYR A 13 -5.45 8.25 3.60
N CYS A 14 -5.73 7.21 4.38
CA CYS A 14 -6.26 5.95 3.83
C CYS A 14 -7.62 6.14 3.18
N PHE A 15 -8.54 6.85 3.82
CA PHE A 15 -9.92 6.98 3.36
C PHE A 15 -10.06 7.92 2.15
N PHE A 16 -9.39 9.07 2.19
CA PHE A 16 -9.55 10.11 1.17
C PHE A 16 -8.55 10.02 0.02
N PHE A 17 -7.40 9.36 0.22
CA PHE A 17 -6.37 9.25 -0.81
C PHE A 17 -6.16 7.80 -1.26
N VAL A 18 -5.78 6.89 -0.37
CA VAL A 18 -5.39 5.53 -0.75
C VAL A 18 -6.53 4.76 -1.40
N ALA A 19 -7.69 4.68 -0.75
CA ALA A 19 -8.83 3.92 -1.26
C ALA A 19 -9.29 4.38 -2.66
N PRO A 20 -9.58 5.68 -2.92
CA PRO A 20 -9.96 6.11 -4.27
C PRO A 20 -8.82 5.94 -5.29
N PHE A 21 -7.56 6.13 -4.88
CA PHE A 21 -6.41 5.92 -5.76
C PHE A 21 -6.30 4.45 -6.21
N LEU A 22 -6.41 3.50 -5.29
CA LEU A 22 -6.36 2.07 -5.60
C LEU A 22 -7.50 1.64 -6.54
N HIS A 23 -8.71 2.18 -6.36
CA HIS A 23 -9.82 1.94 -7.30
C HIS A 23 -9.45 2.36 -8.73
N VAL A 24 -8.89 3.56 -8.90
CA VAL A 24 -8.48 4.07 -10.22
C VAL A 24 -7.36 3.22 -10.82
N VAL A 25 -6.37 2.84 -10.00
CA VAL A 25 -5.23 2.03 -10.44
C VAL A 25 -5.67 0.63 -10.84
N TYR A 26 -6.48 -0.05 -10.04
CA TYR A 26 -6.96 -1.39 -10.36
C TYR A 26 -7.88 -1.40 -11.57
N ASP A 27 -8.73 -0.38 -11.73
CA ASP A 27 -9.51 -0.21 -12.96
C ASP A 27 -8.62 -0.03 -14.21
N ALA A 28 -7.52 0.73 -14.09
CA ALA A 28 -6.56 0.91 -15.18
C ALA A 28 -5.81 -0.39 -15.48
N LEU A 29 -5.33 -1.09 -14.45
CA LEU A 29 -4.64 -2.38 -14.59
C LEU A 29 -5.53 -3.45 -15.21
N GLU A 30 -6.82 -3.49 -14.85
CA GLU A 30 -7.75 -4.45 -15.44
C GLU A 30 -8.04 -4.15 -16.91
N LYS A 31 -8.06 -2.87 -17.31
CA LYS A 31 -8.21 -2.48 -18.72
C LYS A 31 -6.99 -2.85 -19.56
N TRP A 32 -5.78 -2.72 -19.01
CA TRP A 32 -4.54 -2.96 -19.73
C TRP A 32 -4.10 -4.42 -19.71
N ILE A 33 -4.24 -5.09 -18.57
CA ILE A 33 -3.72 -6.44 -18.32
C ILE A 33 -4.76 -7.24 -17.51
N PRO A 34 -5.88 -7.68 -18.11
CA PRO A 34 -6.98 -8.31 -17.37
C PRO A 34 -6.52 -9.59 -16.65
N ALA A 35 -6.61 -9.62 -15.32
CA ALA A 35 -6.06 -10.72 -14.51
C ALA A 35 -6.89 -12.01 -14.61
N ASP A 36 -8.18 -11.89 -14.94
CA ASP A 36 -9.10 -13.02 -15.15
C ASP A 36 -8.77 -13.85 -16.41
N LYS A 37 -8.09 -13.25 -17.38
CA LYS A 37 -7.76 -13.91 -18.66
C LYS A 37 -6.54 -14.82 -18.61
N SER A 38 -5.62 -14.61 -17.66
CA SER A 38 -4.38 -15.37 -17.59
C SER A 38 -3.71 -15.24 -16.23
N GLN A 39 -3.17 -16.34 -15.72
CA GLN A 39 -2.34 -16.32 -14.52
C GLN A 39 -1.10 -15.41 -14.69
N ALA A 40 -0.53 -15.33 -15.90
CA ALA A 40 0.57 -14.42 -16.18
C ALA A 40 0.16 -12.95 -16.04
N ASN A 41 -1.08 -12.61 -16.42
CA ASN A 41 -1.63 -11.27 -16.25
C ASN A 41 -1.84 -10.93 -14.78
N ALA A 42 -2.36 -11.88 -14.00
CA ALA A 42 -2.51 -11.70 -12.56
C ALA A 42 -1.15 -11.49 -11.86
N ILE A 43 -0.12 -12.28 -12.23
CA ILE A 43 1.24 -12.09 -11.73
C ILE A 43 1.78 -10.71 -12.11
N ALA A 44 1.55 -10.27 -13.36
CA ALA A 44 1.97 -8.94 -13.82
C ALA A 44 1.28 -7.82 -13.04
N GLN A 45 -0.03 -7.91 -12.82
CA GLN A 45 -0.77 -6.93 -12.00
C GLN A 45 -0.22 -6.86 -10.57
N VAL A 46 -0.04 -8.01 -9.91
CA VAL A 46 0.48 -8.04 -8.52
C VAL A 46 1.92 -7.52 -8.47
N THR A 47 2.73 -7.80 -9.49
CA THR A 47 4.10 -7.27 -9.57
C THR A 47 4.11 -5.75 -9.74
N ILE A 48 3.24 -5.21 -10.60
CA ILE A 48 3.10 -3.75 -10.78
C ILE A 48 2.59 -3.10 -9.50
N ASP A 49 1.59 -3.71 -8.85
CA ASP A 49 1.05 -3.24 -7.58
C ASP A 49 2.14 -3.18 -6.51
N SER A 50 2.88 -4.28 -6.33
CA SER A 50 3.93 -4.39 -5.32
C SER A 50 5.12 -3.46 -5.56
N LEU A 51 5.56 -3.29 -6.81
CA LEU A 51 6.80 -2.56 -7.12
C LEU A 51 6.57 -1.07 -7.38
N VAL A 52 5.42 -0.71 -7.95
CA VAL A 52 5.14 0.65 -8.40
C VAL A 52 4.12 1.31 -7.49
N VAL A 53 2.96 0.66 -7.30
CA VAL A 53 1.82 1.27 -6.60
C VAL A 53 2.12 1.38 -5.11
N GLU A 54 2.56 0.31 -4.46
CA GLU A 54 2.89 0.32 -3.04
C GLU A 54 4.11 1.21 -2.73
N THR A 55 5.14 1.20 -3.59
CA THR A 55 6.30 2.11 -3.47
C THR A 55 5.86 3.58 -3.54
N PHE A 56 5.01 3.92 -4.51
CA PHE A 56 4.45 5.26 -4.63
C PHE A 56 3.60 5.62 -3.41
N LEU A 57 2.74 4.71 -2.95
CA LEU A 57 1.90 4.90 -1.76
C LEU A 57 2.73 5.05 -0.48
N GLY A 58 3.88 4.38 -0.37
CA GLY A 58 4.82 4.55 0.74
C GLY A 58 5.43 5.95 0.76
N LEU A 59 5.80 6.49 -0.41
CA LEU A 59 6.29 7.86 -0.49
C LEU A 59 5.21 8.88 -0.14
N THR A 60 4.01 8.73 -0.71
CA THR A 60 2.89 9.65 -0.43
C THR A 60 2.42 9.52 1.01
N PHE A 61 2.57 8.36 1.65
CA PHE A 61 2.32 8.19 3.08
C PHE A 61 3.25 9.09 3.88
N ILE A 62 4.57 8.99 3.70
CA ILE A 62 5.55 9.82 4.43
C ILE A 62 5.23 11.31 4.25
N VAL A 63 4.93 11.73 3.01
CA VAL A 63 4.67 13.15 2.71
C VAL A 63 3.32 13.62 3.28
N MET A 64 2.23 12.95 2.94
CA MET A 64 0.88 13.43 3.30
C MET A 64 0.59 13.25 4.79
N VAL A 65 1.00 12.12 5.37
CA VAL A 65 0.80 11.89 6.80
C VAL A 65 1.69 12.82 7.61
N GLY A 66 2.95 13.03 7.23
CA GLY A 66 3.82 14.02 7.87
C GLY A 66 3.19 15.41 7.89
N PHE A 67 2.68 15.89 6.74
CA PHE A 67 1.95 17.17 6.72
C PHE A 67 0.69 17.20 7.59
N LEU A 68 -0.09 16.11 7.63
CA LEU A 68 -1.28 16.01 8.48
C LEU A 68 -0.92 15.98 9.97
N GLU A 69 0.24 15.42 10.32
CA GLU A 69 0.78 15.39 11.68
C GLU A 69 1.43 16.71 12.11
N GLY A 70 1.55 17.65 11.17
CA GLY A 70 2.14 18.98 11.41
C GLY A 70 3.66 19.02 11.29
N GLU A 71 4.25 17.99 10.68
CA GLU A 71 5.68 17.94 10.36
C GLU A 71 6.05 18.96 9.29
N THR A 72 7.29 19.43 9.36
CA THR A 72 7.83 20.40 8.42
C THR A 72 8.54 19.71 7.26
N TRP A 73 8.45 20.31 6.08
CA TRP A 73 9.05 19.72 4.87
C TRP A 73 10.57 19.53 4.98
N GLU A 74 11.27 20.57 5.42
CA GLU A 74 12.74 20.59 5.42
C GLU A 74 13.36 19.90 6.63
N GLU A 75 12.73 20.00 7.81
CA GLU A 75 13.32 19.49 9.06
C GLU A 75 12.91 18.04 9.35
N ASP A 76 11.74 17.59 8.88
CA ASP A 76 11.16 16.30 9.26
C ASP A 76 10.95 15.37 8.04
N ILE A 77 10.19 15.80 7.04
CA ILE A 77 9.75 14.94 5.93
C ILE A 77 10.92 14.55 5.02
N VAL A 78 11.72 15.52 4.56
CA VAL A 78 12.86 15.26 3.66
C VAL A 78 13.92 14.36 4.31
N PRO A 79 14.32 14.58 5.57
CA PRO A 79 15.19 13.66 6.29
C PRO A 79 14.63 12.23 6.36
N THR A 80 13.35 12.08 6.72
CA THR A 80 12.67 10.77 6.79
C THR A 80 12.67 10.03 5.46
N ILE A 81 12.42 10.75 4.35
CA ILE A 81 12.51 10.15 3.00
C ILE A 81 13.95 9.67 2.72
N LYS A 82 14.98 10.42 3.13
CA LYS A 82 16.36 10.05 2.86
C LYS A 82 16.86 8.87 3.70
N SER A 83 16.43 8.78 4.96
CA SER A 83 16.88 7.72 5.87
C SER A 83 16.05 6.45 5.75
N ASP A 84 14.72 6.59 5.67
CA ASP A 84 13.82 5.48 5.98
C ASP A 84 13.09 4.96 4.75
N TYR A 85 12.97 5.74 3.68
CA TYR A 85 12.22 5.33 2.49
C TYR A 85 12.78 4.07 1.83
N LEU A 86 14.10 3.94 1.73
CA LEU A 86 14.70 2.73 1.17
C LEU A 86 14.40 1.51 2.04
N THR A 87 14.50 1.67 3.37
CA THR A 87 14.16 0.63 4.33
C THR A 87 12.69 0.24 4.22
N LEU A 88 11.78 1.22 4.10
CA LEU A 88 10.36 1.02 3.87
C LEU A 88 10.10 0.23 2.58
N VAL A 89 10.71 0.63 1.46
CA VAL A 89 10.55 -0.05 0.17
C VAL A 89 11.05 -1.49 0.23
N VAL A 90 12.20 -1.73 0.86
CA VAL A 90 12.72 -3.10 1.07
C VAL A 90 11.74 -3.93 1.89
N TRP A 91 11.18 -3.37 2.96
CA TRP A 91 10.17 -4.06 3.77
C TRP A 91 8.90 -4.38 2.99
N LEU A 92 8.39 -3.44 2.21
CA LEU A 92 7.25 -3.67 1.32
C LEU A 92 7.53 -4.81 0.34
N MET A 93 8.73 -4.86 -0.25
CA MET A 93 9.14 -5.96 -1.14
C MET A 93 9.17 -7.31 -0.41
N VAL A 94 9.72 -7.37 0.80
CA VAL A 94 9.77 -8.61 1.60
C VAL A 94 8.35 -9.07 1.93
N THR A 95 7.49 -8.18 2.40
CA THR A 95 6.09 -8.50 2.73
C THR A 95 5.33 -8.98 1.50
N ASN A 96 5.54 -8.34 0.34
CA ASN A 96 4.92 -8.77 -0.92
C ASN A 96 5.50 -10.08 -1.46
N MET A 97 6.75 -10.43 -1.16
CA MET A 97 7.25 -11.75 -1.53
C MET A 97 6.54 -12.86 -0.73
N VAL A 98 6.24 -12.60 0.54
CA VAL A 98 5.51 -13.54 1.41
C VAL A 98 4.03 -13.62 1.04
N MET A 99 3.38 -12.47 0.82
CA MET A 99 1.93 -12.38 0.59
C MET A 99 1.54 -12.42 -0.89
N GLY A 100 2.48 -12.22 -1.80
CA GLY A 100 2.27 -12.13 -3.24
C GLY A 100 1.58 -13.35 -3.85
N PRO A 101 1.96 -14.60 -3.52
CA PRO A 101 1.25 -15.78 -4.01
C PRO A 101 -0.23 -15.79 -3.62
N ALA A 102 -0.56 -15.38 -2.40
CA ALA A 102 -1.94 -15.25 -1.95
C ALA A 102 -2.67 -14.13 -2.71
N GLN A 103 -2.02 -12.99 -2.95
CA GLN A 103 -2.58 -11.89 -3.72
C GLN A 103 -2.86 -12.29 -5.18
N VAL A 104 -1.95 -13.02 -5.83
CA VAL A 104 -2.15 -13.57 -7.19
C VAL A 104 -3.35 -14.51 -7.21
N TYR A 105 -3.43 -15.45 -6.25
CA TYR A 105 -4.57 -16.35 -6.15
C TYR A 105 -5.89 -15.58 -6.04
N LEU A 106 -5.93 -14.54 -5.20
CA LEU A 106 -7.11 -13.72 -5.00
C LEU A 106 -7.47 -12.91 -6.26
N PHE A 107 -6.49 -12.37 -6.98
CA PHE A 107 -6.75 -11.59 -8.19
C PHE A 107 -7.30 -12.43 -9.35
N VAL A 108 -6.91 -13.72 -9.42
CA VAL A 108 -7.44 -14.68 -10.39
C VAL A 108 -8.89 -15.08 -10.07
N HIS A 109 -9.22 -15.30 -8.80
CA HIS A 109 -10.52 -15.88 -8.41
C HIS A 109 -11.59 -14.84 -8.05
N PHE A 110 -11.20 -13.63 -7.66
CA PHE A 110 -12.12 -12.60 -7.22
C PHE A 110 -12.29 -11.48 -8.25
N PRO A 111 -13.53 -11.01 -8.47
CA PRO A 111 -13.79 -9.91 -9.39
C PRO A 111 -13.19 -8.59 -8.88
N LEU A 112 -12.90 -7.69 -9.83
CA LEU A 112 -12.28 -6.37 -9.61
C LEU A 112 -12.84 -5.60 -8.41
N LYS A 113 -14.17 -5.61 -8.24
CA LYS A 113 -14.88 -4.92 -7.14
C LYS A 113 -14.39 -5.29 -5.72
N TRP A 114 -13.81 -6.47 -5.55
CA TRP A 114 -13.29 -6.93 -4.24
C TRP A 114 -11.78 -6.75 -4.10
N ARG A 115 -11.05 -6.40 -5.16
CA ARG A 115 -9.58 -6.37 -5.12
C ARG A 115 -9.04 -5.29 -4.18
N VAL A 116 -9.67 -4.11 -4.12
CA VAL A 116 -9.31 -3.06 -3.14
C VAL A 116 -9.54 -3.56 -1.72
N LEU A 117 -10.72 -4.14 -1.43
CA LEU A 117 -11.01 -4.71 -0.11
C LEU A 117 -10.02 -5.81 0.30
N ILE A 118 -9.62 -6.65 -0.66
CA ILE A 118 -8.64 -7.72 -0.44
C ILE A 118 -7.25 -7.13 -0.15
N ALA A 119 -6.83 -6.12 -0.90
CA ALA A 119 -5.56 -5.42 -0.69
C ALA A 119 -5.52 -4.72 0.68
N ASP A 120 -6.59 -4.03 1.05
CA ASP A 120 -6.73 -3.41 2.38
C ASP A 120 -6.77 -4.46 3.50
N GLY A 121 -7.47 -5.58 3.27
CA GLY A 121 -7.51 -6.72 4.19
C GLY A 121 -6.13 -7.34 4.40
N LYS A 122 -5.32 -7.47 3.35
CA LYS A 122 -3.91 -7.88 3.41
C LYS A 122 -3.12 -6.92 4.30
N GLY A 123 -3.28 -5.61 4.08
CA GLY A 123 -2.61 -4.57 4.88
C GLY A 123 -2.99 -4.61 6.35
N LEU A 124 -4.28 -4.80 6.66
CA LEU A 124 -4.76 -4.94 8.04
C LEU A 124 -4.18 -6.18 8.73
N LEU A 125 -4.17 -7.32 8.02
CA LEU A 125 -3.57 -8.57 8.51
C LEU A 125 -2.09 -8.39 8.80
N TRP A 126 -1.36 -7.73 7.90
CA TRP A 126 0.05 -7.44 8.11
C TRP A 126 0.27 -6.52 9.31
N ASN A 127 -0.47 -5.42 9.42
CA ASN A 127 -0.34 -4.49 10.55
C ASN A 127 -0.62 -5.19 11.88
N PHE A 128 -1.64 -6.05 11.92
CA PHE A 128 -1.93 -6.87 13.10
C PHE A 128 -0.75 -7.77 13.46
N ILE A 129 -0.16 -8.47 12.50
CA ILE A 129 1.01 -9.33 12.73
C ILE A 129 2.23 -8.51 13.17
N ALA A 130 2.49 -7.38 12.51
CA ALA A 130 3.61 -6.50 12.78
C ALA A 130 3.59 -5.98 14.24
N CYS A 131 2.41 -5.72 14.81
CA CYS A 131 2.27 -5.35 16.21
C CYS A 131 2.87 -6.39 17.19
N PHE A 132 2.97 -7.67 16.83
CA PHE A 132 3.56 -8.72 17.68
C PHE A 132 5.02 -9.05 17.36
N ILE A 133 5.54 -8.55 16.24
CA ILE A 133 6.91 -8.83 15.77
C ILE A 133 7.84 -7.65 16.05
N VAL A 134 7.31 -6.42 16.02
CA VAL A 134 8.08 -5.17 16.16
C VAL A 134 8.10 -4.66 17.61
N GLU A 135 7.75 -5.51 18.59
CA GLU A 135 8.03 -5.25 20.02
C GLU A 135 9.53 -5.38 20.36
#